data_AF-A0A1G8HSF9-F1
#
_entry.id   AF-A0A1G8HSF9-F1
#
_cell.length_a   1.000
_cell.length_b   1.000
_cell.length_c   1.000
_cell.angle_alpha   90.00
_cell.angle_beta   90.00
_cell.angle_gamma   90.00
#
_symmetry.space_group_name_H-M   'P 1'
#
loop_
_entity.id
_entity.type
_entity.pdbx_description
1 polymer ?
#
loop_
_entity_poly.entity_id
_entity_poly.type
_entity_poly.pdbx_seq_one_letter_code
_entity_poly.pdbx_strand_id
1 'polypeptide(L)'
;MLSKMSRSKAVPQKSPAATGREQGRAVRLTRELLESVDAWALSQEHKPNRSEAIQRLVQTALESLRDRPRHAAPKSKRESSRKRAKELASDAIDRVGDAGATSEARANRKGKLMKGPEEFRNVRRDRSDS
;
A
#
# COMPACT_ATOMS: atom_id res chain seq x y z
N MET A 1 34.83 -46.09 62.73
CA MET A 1 34.99 -44.94 61.82
C MET A 1 34.05 -45.14 60.63
N LEU A 2 32.97 -44.36 60.52
CA LEU A 2 31.95 -44.52 59.46
C LEU A 2 32.43 -43.88 58.15
N SER A 3 32.56 -44.68 57.10
CA SER A 3 32.84 -44.23 55.73
C SER A 3 31.60 -43.59 55.11
N LYS A 4 31.70 -42.31 54.71
CA LYS A 4 30.61 -41.58 54.03
C LYS A 4 30.73 -41.80 52.52
N MET A 5 29.82 -42.57 51.93
CA MET A 5 29.69 -42.68 50.47
C MET A 5 28.96 -41.43 49.95
N SER A 6 29.67 -40.64 49.15
CA SER A 6 29.15 -39.42 48.50
C SER A 6 28.18 -39.81 47.38
N ARG A 7 26.90 -39.40 47.49
CA ARG A 7 25.93 -39.52 46.39
C ARG A 7 26.24 -38.43 45.35
N SER A 8 26.66 -38.85 44.17
CA SER A 8 26.80 -37.99 42.99
C SER A 8 25.43 -37.42 42.60
N LYS A 9 25.31 -36.08 42.51
CA LYS A 9 24.13 -35.41 41.99
C LYS A 9 24.08 -35.62 40.47
N ALA A 10 22.99 -36.21 39.98
CA ALA A 10 22.71 -36.32 38.56
C ALA A 10 22.47 -34.90 37.99
N VAL A 11 23.22 -34.55 36.95
CA VAL A 11 22.98 -33.35 36.14
C VAL A 11 21.79 -33.65 35.23
N PRO A 12 20.72 -32.83 35.22
CA PRO A 12 19.62 -33.04 34.28
C PRO A 12 20.14 -32.83 32.86
N GLN A 13 20.19 -33.93 32.10
CA GLN A 13 20.48 -33.92 30.67
C GLN A 13 19.41 -33.11 29.95
N LYS A 14 19.85 -32.06 29.26
CA LYS A 14 19.01 -31.24 28.39
C LYS A 14 18.60 -32.09 27.18
N SER A 15 17.34 -32.50 27.14
CA SER A 15 16.78 -33.20 25.99
C SER A 15 16.99 -32.37 24.71
N PRO A 16 17.36 -32.96 23.57
CA PRO A 16 17.40 -32.25 22.31
C PRO A 16 15.97 -31.84 21.95
N ALA A 17 15.70 -30.55 22.00
CA ALA A 17 14.38 -30.00 21.72
C ALA A 17 14.04 -30.22 20.25
N ALA A 18 12.93 -30.91 20.03
CA ALA A 18 12.22 -31.14 18.78
C ALA A 18 12.48 -30.07 17.69
N THR A 19 13.23 -30.48 16.67
CA THR A 19 13.36 -29.78 15.38
C THR A 19 11.99 -29.80 14.70
N GLY A 20 11.16 -28.77 14.91
CA GLY A 20 9.83 -28.71 14.30
C GLY A 20 8.90 -27.57 14.74
N ARG A 21 9.23 -26.82 15.79
CA ARG A 21 8.52 -25.56 16.10
C ARG A 21 9.25 -24.41 15.44
N GLU A 22 8.54 -23.58 14.67
CA GLU A 22 9.09 -22.34 14.12
C GLU A 22 9.85 -21.59 15.21
N GLN A 23 11.12 -21.32 14.95
CA GLN A 23 12.00 -20.65 15.91
C GLN A 23 11.47 -19.23 16.11
N GLY A 24 11.17 -18.88 17.36
CA GLY A 24 10.76 -17.52 17.70
C GLY A 24 11.82 -16.51 17.24
N ARG A 25 11.42 -15.52 16.44
CA ARG A 25 12.28 -14.41 16.05
C ARG A 25 12.10 -13.25 17.01
N ALA A 26 13.19 -12.73 17.55
CA ALA A 26 13.14 -11.54 18.41
C ALA A 26 13.05 -10.27 17.54
N VAL A 27 12.04 -9.44 17.79
CA VAL A 27 11.89 -8.12 17.18
C VAL A 27 11.88 -7.08 18.30
N ARG A 28 12.62 -5.98 18.10
CA ARG A 28 12.60 -4.86 19.06
C ARG A 28 11.40 -3.98 18.77
N LEU A 29 10.51 -3.88 19.74
CA LEU A 29 9.35 -2.99 19.72
C LEU A 29 9.45 -2.03 20.90
N THR A 30 9.01 -0.78 20.72
CA THR A 30 8.89 0.15 21.84
C THR A 30 7.80 -0.32 22.79
N ARG A 31 7.88 0.10 24.05
CA ARG A 31 6.86 -0.23 25.06
C ARG A 31 5.46 0.26 24.63
N GLU A 32 5.37 1.48 24.12
CA GLU A 32 4.12 2.09 23.64
C GLU A 32 3.49 1.29 22.49
N LEU A 33 4.32 0.81 21.56
CA LEU A 33 3.83 -0.01 20.46
C LEU A 33 3.32 -1.38 20.94
N LEU A 34 4.01 -1.99 21.91
CA LEU A 34 3.54 -3.23 22.54
C LEU A 34 2.21 -3.04 23.25
N GLU A 35 2.05 -1.95 24.02
CA GLU A 35 0.80 -1.62 24.70
C GLU A 35 -0.34 -1.37 23.70
N SER A 36 -0.05 -0.73 22.57
CA SER A 36 -1.01 -0.53 21.48
C SER A 36 -1.46 -1.85 20.84
N VAL A 37 -0.53 -2.78 20.62
CA VAL A 37 -0.83 -4.12 20.08
C VAL A 37 -1.66 -4.93 21.07
N ASP A 38 -1.32 -4.88 22.36
CA ASP A 38 -2.07 -5.60 23.40
C ASP A 38 -3.49 -5.03 23.55
N ALA A 39 -3.65 -3.71 23.54
CA ALA A 39 -4.97 -3.06 23.55
C ALA A 39 -5.80 -3.44 22.31
N TRP A 40 -5.17 -3.47 21.14
CA TRP A 40 -5.82 -3.93 19.91
C TRP A 40 -6.25 -5.39 20.03
N ALA A 41 -5.39 -6.29 20.52
CA ALA A 41 -5.71 -7.69 20.71
C ALA A 41 -6.93 -7.90 21.62
N LEU A 42 -7.02 -7.14 22.72
CA LEU A 42 -8.14 -7.18 23.66
C LEU A 42 -9.47 -6.72 23.04
N SER A 43 -9.42 -5.85 22.04
CA SER A 43 -10.62 -5.37 21.32
C SER A 43 -11.18 -6.38 20.31
N GLN A 44 -10.42 -7.42 19.97
CA GLN A 44 -10.86 -8.43 19.00
C GLN A 44 -11.71 -9.50 19.66
N GLU A 45 -12.72 -10.01 18.93
CA GLU A 45 -13.67 -11.02 19.41
C GLU A 45 -12.97 -12.29 19.95
N HIS A 46 -11.95 -12.78 19.24
CA HIS A 46 -11.20 -13.98 19.62
C HIS A 46 -10.05 -13.73 20.60
N LYS A 47 -9.78 -12.46 20.98
CA LYS A 47 -8.68 -12.07 21.88
C LYS A 47 -7.36 -12.80 21.57
N PRO A 48 -6.81 -12.60 20.34
CA PRO A 48 -5.64 -13.30 19.89
C PRO A 48 -4.47 -13.09 20.86
N ASN A 49 -3.59 -14.09 20.97
CA ASN A 49 -2.36 -13.90 21.73
C ASN A 49 -1.47 -12.84 21.05
N ARG A 50 -0.48 -12.32 21.76
CA ARG A 50 0.37 -11.24 21.26
C ARG A 50 1.03 -11.56 19.91
N SER A 51 1.50 -12.79 19.73
CA SER A 51 2.13 -13.22 18.48
C SER A 51 1.14 -13.23 17.31
N GLU A 52 -0.06 -13.77 17.52
CA GLU A 52 -1.15 -13.77 16.54
C GLU A 52 -1.62 -12.36 16.22
N ALA A 53 -1.68 -11.48 17.23
CA ALA A 53 -2.08 -10.10 17.03
C ALA A 53 -1.08 -9.36 16.13
N ILE A 54 0.21 -9.51 16.40
CA ILE A 54 1.29 -8.97 15.56
C ILE A 54 1.19 -9.55 14.13
N GLN A 55 1.01 -10.86 13.98
CA GLN A 55 0.89 -11.50 12.67
C GLN A 55 -0.29 -10.95 11.86
N ARG A 56 -1.48 -10.83 12.47
CA ARG A 56 -2.68 -10.28 11.81
C ARG A 56 -2.47 -8.84 11.38
N LEU A 57 -1.95 -7.99 12.28
CA LEU A 57 -1.67 -6.59 11.97
C LEU A 57 -0.68 -6.45 10.81
N VAL A 58 0.41 -7.24 10.82
CA VAL A 58 1.40 -7.24 9.75
C VAL A 58 0.80 -7.74 8.44
N GLN A 59 0.02 -8.82 8.47
CA GLN A 59 -0.63 -9.37 7.28
C GLN A 59 -1.59 -8.34 6.66
N THR A 60 -2.47 -7.74 7.45
CA THR A 60 -3.40 -6.72 6.97
C THR A 60 -2.67 -5.50 6.41
N ALA A 61 -1.57 -5.08 7.04
CA ALA A 61 -0.75 -3.99 6.52
C ALA A 61 -0.13 -4.33 5.17
N LEU A 62 0.38 -5.56 5.00
CA LEU A 62 0.97 -6.02 3.75
C LEU A 62 -0.07 -6.17 2.63
N GLU A 63 -1.27 -6.66 2.93
CA GLU A 63 -2.39 -6.72 1.99
C GLU A 63 -2.81 -5.32 1.54
N SER A 64 -3.00 -4.40 2.48
CA SER A 64 -3.30 -2.99 2.18
C SER A 64 -2.23 -2.32 1.30
N LEU A 65 -0.95 -2.64 1.54
CA LEU A 65 0.16 -2.13 0.73
C LEU A 65 0.21 -2.72 -0.68
N ARG A 66 -0.22 -3.97 -0.88
CA ARG A 66 -0.32 -4.61 -2.21
C ARG A 66 -1.43 -3.99 -3.04
N ASP A 67 -2.58 -3.75 -2.41
CA ASP A 67 -3.76 -3.20 -3.10
C ASP A 67 -3.67 -1.70 -3.34
N ARG A 68 -2.69 -1.02 -2.72
CA ARG A 68 -2.44 0.39 -2.99
C ARG A 68 -1.76 0.54 -4.36
N PRO A 69 -2.45 1.09 -5.38
CA PRO A 69 -1.79 1.39 -6.64
C PRO A 69 -0.66 2.39 -6.39
N ARG A 70 0.58 1.99 -6.72
CA ARG A 70 1.82 2.72 -6.43
C ARG A 70 1.82 4.20 -6.86
N HIS A 71 0.91 4.61 -7.74
CA HIS A 71 0.74 6.01 -8.18
C HIS A 71 -0.72 6.44 -8.44
N ALA A 72 -1.74 5.80 -7.85
CA ALA A 72 -3.11 6.31 -8.01
C ALA A 72 -3.50 7.36 -6.97
N ALA A 73 -3.44 8.62 -7.39
CA ALA A 73 -4.34 9.61 -6.84
C ALA A 73 -5.78 9.06 -6.85
N PRO A 74 -6.59 9.32 -5.82
CA PRO A 74 -7.96 8.83 -5.75
C PRO A 74 -8.71 9.20 -7.03
N LYS A 75 -9.52 8.26 -7.57
CA LYS A 75 -10.21 8.42 -8.87
C LYS A 75 -10.96 9.77 -8.97
N SER A 76 -11.53 10.23 -7.86
CA SER A 76 -12.20 11.54 -7.75
C SER A 76 -11.29 12.73 -8.05
N LYS A 77 -10.05 12.72 -7.53
CA LYS A 77 -9.06 13.79 -7.74
C LYS A 77 -8.47 13.74 -9.14
N ARG A 78 -8.35 12.55 -9.74
CA ARG A 78 -7.93 12.38 -11.14
C ARG A 78 -8.97 12.95 -12.11
N GLU A 79 -10.24 12.65 -11.88
CA GLU A 79 -11.33 13.13 -12.72
C GLU A 79 -11.47 14.66 -12.64
N SER A 80 -11.41 15.24 -11.44
CA SER A 80 -11.44 16.70 -11.28
C SER A 80 -10.24 17.38 -11.93
N SER A 81 -9.04 16.81 -11.81
CA SER A 81 -7.84 17.35 -12.44
C SER A 81 -7.91 17.26 -13.97
N ARG A 82 -8.45 16.16 -14.53
CA ARG A 82 -8.67 16.00 -15.97
C ARG A 82 -9.68 17.01 -16.52
N LYS A 83 -10.79 17.22 -15.82
CA LYS A 83 -11.80 18.25 -16.19
C LYS A 83 -11.19 19.64 -16.20
N ARG A 84 -10.49 20.01 -15.12
CA ARG A 84 -9.83 21.33 -15.01
C ARG A 84 -8.75 21.54 -16.08
N ALA A 85 -7.97 20.51 -16.40
CA ALA A 85 -6.99 20.58 -17.48
C ALA A 85 -7.65 20.78 -18.85
N LYS A 86 -8.78 20.11 -19.11
CA LYS A 86 -9.54 20.25 -20.35
C LYS A 86 -10.14 21.66 -20.48
N GLU A 87 -10.66 22.23 -19.40
CA GLU A 87 -11.18 23.61 -19.35
C GLU A 87 -10.07 24.62 -19.65
N LEU A 88 -8.95 24.57 -18.93
CA LEU A 88 -7.83 25.48 -19.15
C LEU A 88 -7.28 25.42 -20.58
N ALA A 89 -7.21 24.21 -21.14
CA ALA A 89 -6.74 24.03 -22.51
C ALA A 89 -7.76 24.50 -23.55
N SER A 90 -9.06 24.32 -23.28
CA SER A 90 -10.15 24.90 -24.09
C SER A 90 -10.02 26.42 -24.15
N ASP A 91 -9.88 27.08 -23.00
CA ASP A 91 -9.77 28.54 -22.92
C ASP A 91 -8.49 29.04 -23.58
N ALA A 92 -7.38 28.32 -23.43
CA ALA A 92 -6.12 28.67 -24.10
C ALA A 92 -6.25 28.61 -25.63
N ILE A 93 -6.93 27.60 -26.19
CA ILE A 93 -7.17 27.50 -27.63
C ILE A 93 -8.08 28.63 -28.11
N ASP A 94 -9.10 28.99 -27.34
CA ASP A 94 -10.00 30.08 -27.71
C ASP A 94 -9.26 31.42 -27.77
N ARG A 95 -8.30 31.65 -26.86
CA ARG A 95 -7.47 32.87 -26.86
C ARG A 95 -6.51 32.98 -28.05
N VAL A 96 -5.96 31.86 -28.51
CA VAL A 96 -5.00 31.82 -29.64
C VAL A 96 -5.72 31.54 -30.96
N GLY A 97 -7.05 31.43 -30.95
CA GLY A 97 -7.86 31.11 -32.11
C GLY A 97 -7.78 32.17 -33.21
N ASP A 98 -7.70 31.70 -34.45
CA ASP A 98 -7.66 32.55 -35.64
C ASP A 98 -8.98 33.31 -35.85
N ALA A 99 -8.94 34.63 -35.64
CA ALA A 99 -10.07 35.54 -35.75
C ALA A 99 -10.65 35.67 -37.18
N GLY A 100 -9.95 35.17 -38.20
CA GLY A 100 -10.44 35.13 -39.59
C GLY A 100 -11.26 33.88 -39.95
N ALA A 101 -11.22 32.82 -39.13
CA ALA A 101 -11.91 31.56 -39.42
C ALA A 101 -13.41 31.58 -39.05
N THR A 102 -14.23 30.78 -39.72
CA THR A 102 -15.65 30.60 -39.35
C THR A 102 -15.79 29.91 -37.98
N SER A 103 -16.90 30.16 -37.28
CA SER A 103 -17.15 29.59 -35.94
C SER A 103 -17.11 28.05 -35.95
N GLU A 104 -17.65 27.43 -36.99
CA GLU A 104 -17.64 25.98 -37.16
C GLU A 104 -16.21 25.43 -37.38
N ALA A 105 -15.41 26.09 -38.22
CA ALA A 105 -14.01 25.69 -38.44
C ALA A 105 -13.17 25.81 -37.17
N ARG A 106 -13.40 26.85 -36.35
CA ARG A 106 -12.76 27.01 -35.03
C ARG A 106 -13.16 25.89 -34.07
N ALA A 107 -14.45 25.57 -33.99
CA ALA A 107 -14.95 24.51 -33.13
C ALA A 107 -14.37 23.13 -33.51
N ASN A 108 -14.31 22.85 -34.81
CA ASN A 108 -13.79 21.59 -35.32
C ASN A 108 -12.26 21.46 -35.08
N ARG A 109 -11.52 22.56 -35.27
CA ARG A 109 -10.07 22.62 -34.97
C ARG A 109 -9.80 22.45 -33.47
N LYS A 110 -10.57 23.12 -32.62
CA LYS A 110 -10.48 22.99 -31.15
C LYS A 110 -10.69 21.55 -30.70
N GLY A 111 -11.68 20.85 -31.25
CA GLY A 111 -11.92 19.43 -30.98
C GLY A 111 -10.74 18.54 -31.37
N LYS A 112 -10.15 18.78 -32.55
CA LYS A 112 -8.96 18.03 -33.02
C LYS A 112 -7.75 18.25 -32.12
N LEU A 113 -7.49 19.50 -31.70
CA LEU A 113 -6.38 19.83 -30.80
C LEU A 113 -6.57 19.25 -29.38
N MET A 114 -7.79 19.29 -28.85
CA MET A 114 -8.12 18.68 -27.55
C MET A 114 -7.99 17.15 -27.56
N LYS A 115 -8.34 16.49 -28.67
CA LYS A 115 -8.17 15.04 -28.84
C LYS A 115 -6.70 14.65 -29.07
N GLY A 116 -5.95 15.52 -29.74
CA GLY A 116 -4.56 15.32 -30.12
C GLY A 116 -4.37 14.54 -31.44
N PRO A 117 -3.21 14.68 -32.09
CA PRO A 117 -2.87 13.92 -33.29
C PRO A 117 -2.86 12.42 -32.98
N GLU A 118 -3.16 11.61 -33.99
CA GLU A 118 -3.39 10.17 -33.84
C GLU A 118 -2.12 9.41 -33.41
N GLU A 119 -0.98 9.89 -33.90
CA GLU A 119 0.38 9.41 -33.61
C GLU A 119 0.71 9.45 -32.11
N PHE A 120 0.11 10.38 -31.37
CA PHE A 120 0.36 10.54 -29.93
C PHE A 120 -0.72 9.91 -29.05
N ARG A 121 -1.82 9.39 -29.62
CA ARG A 121 -2.93 8.85 -28.79
C ARG A 121 -2.51 7.61 -28.03
N ASN A 122 -1.75 6.72 -28.67
CA ASN A 122 -1.33 5.42 -28.10
C ASN A 122 -0.04 5.53 -27.27
N VAL A 123 0.73 6.61 -27.43
CA VAL A 123 1.94 6.89 -26.63
C VAL A 123 1.57 7.45 -25.25
N ARG A 124 0.32 7.91 -25.06
CA ARG A 124 -0.15 8.44 -23.78
C ARG A 124 -0.34 7.32 -22.75
N ARG A 125 0.68 7.15 -21.91
CA ARG A 125 0.75 6.22 -20.77
C ARG A 125 -0.44 6.28 -19.80
N ASP A 126 -1.23 7.37 -19.81
CA ASP A 126 -2.36 7.62 -18.92
C ASP A 126 -3.72 7.09 -19.40
N ARG A 127 -3.80 6.56 -20.63
CA ARG A 127 -5.00 5.90 -21.15
C ARG A 127 -4.71 4.40 -21.18
N SER A 128 -5.10 3.70 -20.11
CA SER A 128 -5.34 2.26 -20.23
C SER A 128 -6.47 2.08 -21.25
N ASP A 129 -6.24 1.22 -22.25
CA ASP A 129 -7.23 0.88 -23.28
C ASP A 129 -8.59 0.62 -22.64
N SER A 130 -9.61 1.24 -23.21
CA SER A 130 -11.02 1.09 -22.78
C SER A 130 -11.60 -0.18 -23.35
#